data_AF-A0A924GTS9-F1
#
_entry.id   AF-A0A924GTS9-F1
#
_cell.length_a   1.000
_cell.length_b   1.000
_cell.length_c   1.000
_cell.angle_alpha   90.00
_cell.angle_beta   90.00
_cell.angle_gamma   90.00
#
_symmetry.space_group_name_H-M   'P 1'
#
loop_
_entity.id
_entity.type
_entity.pdbx_description
1 polymer ?
#
loop_
_entity_poly.entity_id
_entity_poly.type
_entity_poly.pdbx_seq_one_letter_code
_entity_poly.pdbx_strand_id
1 'polypeptide(L)'
;LLATVGSTAPFVGLLGTVWGIYHALVGIAAAGQITIDKVSGPVGEALIMTAAGLAVAIPAVLAYNIFGRNISRIEADLEGFAFDLRELLVTTDEAGHPFSDGPPLGKSAPLSSERGSAPPEAQAVTGVGAA
;
A
#
# COMPACT_ATOMS: atom_id res chain seq x y z
N LEU A 1 10.41 9.90 -4.85
CA LEU A 1 10.65 10.05 -6.32
C LEU A 1 9.74 9.15 -7.16
N LEU A 2 9.72 7.82 -6.96
CA LEU A 2 8.83 6.94 -7.73
C LEU A 2 7.33 7.25 -7.51
N ALA A 3 6.90 7.40 -6.25
CA ALA A 3 5.52 7.78 -5.94
C ALA A 3 5.13 9.14 -6.55
N THR A 4 6.01 10.12 -6.47
CA THR A 4 5.78 11.46 -7.02
C THR A 4 5.73 11.45 -8.55
N VAL A 5 6.57 10.64 -9.22
CA VAL A 5 6.51 10.49 -10.68
C VAL A 5 5.24 9.75 -11.09
N GLY A 6 4.87 8.69 -10.36
CA GLY A 6 3.65 7.94 -10.60
C GLY A 6 2.37 8.78 -10.48
N SER A 7 2.33 9.71 -9.52
CA SER A 7 1.16 10.60 -9.34
C SER A 7 1.16 11.80 -10.27
N THR A 8 2.31 12.29 -10.73
CA THR A 8 2.40 13.50 -11.58
C THR A 8 2.39 13.19 -13.08
N ALA A 9 2.91 12.03 -13.51
CA ALA A 9 3.01 11.65 -14.93
C ALA A 9 1.68 11.69 -15.72
N PRO A 10 0.52 11.27 -15.17
CA PRO A 10 -0.76 11.37 -15.89
C PRO A 10 -1.14 12.82 -16.19
N PHE A 11 -0.85 13.75 -15.27
CA PHE A 11 -1.13 15.17 -15.46
C PHE A 11 -0.24 15.80 -16.53
N VAL A 12 1.00 15.32 -16.69
CA VAL A 12 1.87 15.74 -17.80
C VAL A 12 1.29 15.34 -19.15
N GLY A 13 0.74 14.11 -19.26
CA GLY A 13 0.05 13.66 -20.47
C GLY A 13 -1.20 14.48 -20.79
N LEU A 14 -2.01 14.79 -19.76
CA LEU A 14 -3.19 15.64 -19.90
C LEU A 14 -2.81 17.08 -20.29
N LEU A 15 -1.76 17.66 -19.70
CA LEU A 15 -1.28 18.98 -20.09
C LEU A 15 -0.90 19.02 -21.58
N GLY A 16 -0.25 17.96 -22.08
CA GLY A 16 0.08 17.85 -23.49
C GLY A 16 -1.15 17.78 -24.40
N THR A 17 -2.26 17.15 -23.98
CA THR A 17 -3.51 17.16 -24.76
C THR A 17 -4.13 18.54 -24.83
N VAL A 18 -4.15 19.27 -23.70
CA VAL A 18 -4.66 20.65 -23.64
C VAL A 18 -3.84 21.55 -24.56
N TRP A 19 -2.51 21.43 -24.52
CA TRP A 19 -1.62 22.21 -25.38
C TRP A 19 -1.79 21.88 -26.87
N GLY A 20 -1.88 20.60 -27.23
CA GLY A 20 -2.06 20.18 -28.63
C GLY A 20 -3.40 20.65 -29.21
N ILE A 21 -4.48 20.51 -28.46
CA ILE A 21 -5.80 21.00 -28.88
C ILE A 21 -5.81 22.52 -28.97
N TYR A 22 -5.20 23.22 -28.01
CA TYR A 22 -5.07 24.68 -28.06
C TYR A 22 -4.37 25.14 -29.35
N HIS A 23 -3.23 24.54 -29.68
CA HIS A 23 -2.47 24.89 -30.87
C HIS A 23 -3.28 24.63 -32.16
N ALA A 24 -4.00 23.51 -32.22
CA ALA A 24 -4.87 23.18 -33.33
C ALA A 24 -6.01 24.19 -33.50
N LEU A 25 -6.67 24.58 -32.41
CA LEU A 25 -7.76 25.55 -32.45
C LEU A 25 -7.28 26.94 -32.87
N VAL A 26 -6.10 27.37 -32.43
CA VAL A 26 -5.48 28.63 -32.89
C VAL A 26 -5.21 28.59 -34.39
N GLY A 27 -4.69 27.47 -34.92
CA GLY A 27 -4.47 27.30 -36.36
C GLY A 27 -5.76 27.32 -37.18
N ILE A 28 -6.82 26.70 -36.67
CA ILE A 28 -8.15 26.70 -37.30
C ILE A 28 -8.77 28.11 -37.24
N ALA A 29 -8.65 28.80 -36.12
CA ALA A 29 -9.14 30.17 -35.96
C ALA A 29 -8.47 31.15 -36.93
N ALA A 30 -7.16 30.97 -37.20
CA ALA A 30 -6.45 31.76 -38.19
C ALA A 30 -6.87 31.44 -39.64
N ALA A 31 -7.28 30.20 -39.92
CA ALA A 31 -7.74 29.77 -41.25
C ALA A 31 -9.21 30.14 -41.55
N GLY A 32 -10.01 30.47 -40.53
CA GLY A 32 -11.39 30.95 -40.68
C GLY A 32 -12.43 29.91 -41.13
N GLN A 33 -12.02 28.67 -41.42
CA GLN A 33 -12.92 27.58 -41.83
C GLN A 33 -12.61 26.30 -41.03
N ILE A 34 -13.67 25.72 -40.45
CA ILE A 34 -13.61 24.46 -39.70
C ILE A 34 -14.07 23.32 -40.63
N THR A 35 -13.18 22.37 -40.92
CA THR A 35 -13.54 21.10 -41.58
C THR A 35 -13.19 19.93 -40.68
N ILE A 36 -13.90 18.79 -40.82
CA ILE A 36 -13.70 17.62 -39.96
C ILE A 36 -12.28 17.04 -40.11
N ASP A 37 -11.72 17.13 -41.31
CA ASP A 37 -10.34 16.69 -41.58
C ASP A 37 -9.32 17.48 -40.77
N LYS A 38 -9.56 18.78 -40.55
CA LYS A 38 -8.67 19.68 -39.79
C LYS A 38 -8.66 19.39 -38.29
N VAL A 39 -9.71 18.79 -37.74
CA VAL A 39 -9.78 18.43 -36.30
C VAL A 39 -9.34 16.98 -36.04
N SER A 40 -9.41 16.10 -37.04
CA SER A 40 -9.10 14.68 -36.87
C SER A 40 -7.63 14.40 -36.50
N GLY A 41 -6.68 15.13 -37.10
CA GLY A 41 -5.25 14.97 -36.82
C GLY A 41 -4.85 15.32 -35.38
N PRO A 42 -5.13 16.55 -34.90
CA PRO A 42 -4.76 16.97 -33.55
C PRO A 42 -5.40 16.15 -32.42
N VAL A 43 -6.61 15.62 -32.66
CA VAL A 43 -7.27 14.72 -31.69
C VAL A 43 -6.50 13.40 -31.57
N GLY A 44 -5.97 12.86 -32.67
CA GLY A 44 -5.11 11.68 -32.64
C GLY A 44 -3.81 11.91 -31.87
N GLU A 45 -3.16 13.06 -32.08
CA GLU A 45 -1.93 13.43 -31.36
C GLU A 45 -2.18 13.59 -29.85
N ALA A 46 -3.32 14.16 -29.46
CA ALA A 46 -3.72 14.27 -28.06
C ALA A 46 -3.87 12.89 -27.38
N LEU A 47 -4.41 11.89 -28.07
CA LEU A 47 -4.55 10.54 -27.50
C LEU A 47 -3.20 9.88 -27.20
N ILE A 48 -2.21 10.07 -28.08
CA ILE A 48 -0.86 9.54 -27.89
C ILE A 48 -0.19 10.17 -26.66
N MET A 49 -0.42 11.46 -26.43
CA MET A 49 0.10 12.18 -25.26
C MET A 49 -0.40 11.61 -23.93
N THR A 50 -1.69 11.23 -23.89
CA THR A 50 -2.29 10.59 -22.70
C THR A 50 -1.71 9.19 -22.51
N ALA A 51 -1.58 8.42 -23.60
CA ALA A 51 -0.97 7.10 -23.56
C ALA A 51 0.48 7.17 -23.05
N ALA A 52 1.25 8.17 -23.45
CA ALA A 52 2.61 8.39 -22.96
C ALA A 52 2.65 8.68 -21.44
N GLY A 53 1.76 9.52 -20.93
CA GLY A 53 1.65 9.80 -19.49
C GLY A 53 1.35 8.54 -18.66
N LEU A 54 0.46 7.68 -19.17
CA LEU A 54 0.14 6.40 -18.53
C LEU A 54 1.28 5.38 -18.64
N ALA A 55 1.98 5.33 -19.78
CA ALA A 55 3.11 4.44 -19.99
C ALA A 55 4.26 4.71 -18.99
N VAL A 56 4.42 5.96 -18.54
CA VAL A 56 5.39 6.33 -17.49
C VAL A 56 4.83 6.12 -16.09
N ALA A 57 3.55 6.40 -15.85
CA ALA A 57 2.92 6.32 -14.54
C ALA A 57 2.84 4.86 -14.02
N ILE A 58 2.43 3.92 -14.87
CA ILE A 58 2.17 2.53 -14.45
C ILE A 58 3.44 1.84 -13.92
N PRO A 59 4.59 1.88 -14.62
CA PRO A 59 5.82 1.29 -14.10
C PRO A 59 6.33 1.97 -12.83
N ALA A 60 6.18 3.30 -12.73
CA ALA A 60 6.63 4.04 -11.55
C ALA A 60 5.86 3.65 -10.28
N VAL A 61 4.54 3.48 -10.37
CA VAL A 61 3.69 3.05 -9.25
C VAL A 61 3.97 1.59 -8.87
N LEU A 62 4.16 0.71 -9.86
CA LEU A 62 4.53 -0.69 -9.61
C LEU A 62 5.87 -0.80 -8.86
N ALA A 63 6.89 -0.08 -9.32
CA ALA A 63 8.19 -0.07 -8.66
C ALA A 63 8.09 0.45 -7.23
N TYR A 64 7.34 1.55 -7.00
CA TYR A 64 7.12 2.10 -5.66
C TYR A 64 6.51 1.07 -4.70
N ASN A 65 5.50 0.30 -5.15
CA ASN A 65 4.85 -0.71 -4.33
C ASN A 65 5.80 -1.88 -3.99
N ILE A 66 6.56 -2.37 -4.97
CA ILE A 66 7.53 -3.47 -4.76
C ILE A 66 8.62 -3.06 -3.77
N PHE A 67 9.21 -1.87 -3.94
CA PHE A 67 10.24 -1.39 -3.02
C PHE A 67 9.69 -1.15 -1.62
N GLY A 68 8.48 -0.59 -1.49
CA GLY A 68 7.81 -0.44 -0.19
C GLY A 68 7.67 -1.77 0.54
N ARG A 69 7.18 -2.82 -0.15
CA ARG A 69 7.05 -4.15 0.45
C ARG A 69 8.40 -4.76 0.85
N ASN A 70 9.45 -4.54 0.07
CA ASN A 70 10.77 -5.06 0.39
C ASN A 70 11.37 -4.35 1.61
N ILE A 71 11.18 -3.04 1.72
CA ILE A 71 11.63 -2.25 2.88
C ILE A 71 10.92 -2.73 4.15
N SER A 72 9.59 -2.90 4.12
CA SER A 72 8.84 -3.37 5.30
C SER A 72 9.27 -4.77 5.75
N ARG A 73 9.70 -5.65 4.83
CA ARG A 73 10.25 -6.96 5.19
C ARG A 73 11.60 -6.82 5.91
N ILE A 74 12.50 -6.01 5.36
CA ILE A 74 13.81 -5.75 5.96
C ILE A 74 13.66 -5.11 7.35
N GLU A 75 12.70 -4.19 7.50
CA GLU A 75 12.37 -3.56 8.78
C GLU A 75 11.88 -4.59 9.81
N ALA A 76 10.98 -5.49 9.42
CA ALA A 76 10.53 -6.58 10.29
C ALA A 76 11.66 -7.54 10.69
N ASP A 77 12.56 -7.88 9.76
CA ASP A 77 13.72 -8.74 10.05
C ASP A 77 14.69 -8.06 11.03
N LEU A 78 14.93 -6.76 10.86
CA LEU A 78 15.77 -5.95 11.76
C LEU A 78 15.16 -5.82 13.15
N GLU A 79 13.84 -5.62 13.24
CA GLU A 79 13.13 -5.53 14.51
C GLU A 79 13.13 -6.87 15.26
N GLY A 80 12.98 -7.98 14.53
CA GLY A 80 13.16 -9.33 15.08
C GLY A 80 14.58 -9.53 15.64
N PHE A 81 15.61 -9.19 14.86
CA PHE A 81 17.00 -9.30 15.32
C PHE A 81 17.30 -8.43 16.55
N ALA A 82 16.75 -7.21 16.61
CA ALA A 82 16.88 -6.34 17.77
C ALA A 82 16.21 -6.93 19.02
N PHE A 83 15.04 -7.58 18.85
CA PHE A 83 14.34 -8.26 19.92
C PHE A 83 15.16 -9.44 20.48
N ASP A 84 15.69 -10.28 19.58
CA ASP A 84 16.53 -11.43 19.96
C ASP A 84 17.79 -10.99 20.73
N LEU A 85 18.47 -9.93 20.28
CA LEU A 85 19.62 -9.37 21.00
C LEU A 85 19.26 -8.82 22.38
N ARG A 86 18.12 -8.13 22.48
CA ARG A 86 17.62 -7.61 23.76
C ARG A 86 17.33 -8.75 24.72
N GLU A 87 16.67 -9.81 24.26
CA GLU A 87 16.39 -10.99 25.07
C GLU A 87 17.68 -11.66 25.54
N LEU A 88 18.63 -11.90 24.65
CA LEU A 88 19.91 -12.50 25.01
C LEU A 88 20.64 -11.70 26.10
N LEU A 89 20.72 -10.37 25.94
CA LEU A 89 21.38 -9.50 26.93
C LEU A 89 20.68 -9.52 28.30
N VAL A 90 19.34 -9.50 28.32
CA VAL A 90 18.55 -9.59 29.56
C VAL A 90 18.75 -10.96 30.23
N THR A 91 18.78 -12.05 29.46
CA THR A 91 18.99 -13.40 30.03
C THR A 91 20.39 -13.60 30.60
N THR A 92 21.41 -12.92 30.07
CA THR A 92 22.77 -12.95 30.66
C THR A 92 22.91 -12.17 31.97
N ASP A 93 22.05 -11.19 32.24
CA ASP A 93 22.03 -10.46 33.52
C ASP A 93 21.51 -11.36 34.67
N GLU A 94 20.57 -12.27 34.35
CA GLU A 94 20.00 -13.25 35.28
C GLU A 94 20.92 -14.45 35.56
N ALA A 95 22.04 -14.62 34.85
CA ALA A 95 23.05 -15.66 35.13
C ALA A 95 23.83 -15.42 36.45
N GLY A 96 23.49 -14.35 37.19
CA GLY A 96 24.07 -13.95 38.46
C GLY A 96 23.32 -14.37 39.73
N HIS A 97 22.27 -15.19 39.69
CA HIS A 97 21.61 -15.69 40.91
C HIS A 97 22.09 -17.11 41.30
N PRO A 98 22.92 -17.25 42.35
CA PRO A 98 23.22 -18.56 42.93
C PRO A 98 21.98 -19.07 43.67
N PHE A 99 21.65 -20.33 43.40
CA PHE A 99 21.06 -21.31 44.31
C PHE A 99 20.05 -20.79 45.36
N SER A 100 18.77 -21.07 45.13
CA SER A 100 17.80 -21.24 46.22
C SER A 100 17.23 -22.66 46.12
N ASP A 101 17.82 -23.56 46.90
CA ASP A 101 17.21 -24.84 47.27
C ASP A 101 15.91 -24.58 48.03
N GLY A 102 14.80 -25.13 47.53
CA GLY A 102 13.52 -25.21 48.24
C GLY A 102 12.97 -26.64 48.17
N PRO A 103 12.41 -27.22 49.27
CA PRO A 103 12.15 -28.66 49.40
C PRO A 103 11.07 -29.25 48.46
N PRO A 104 10.95 -30.59 48.38
CA PRO A 104 10.34 -31.29 47.26
C PRO A 104 8.81 -31.30 47.25
N LEU A 105 8.29 -31.68 46.07
CA LEU A 105 6.90 -31.92 45.68
C LEU A 105 5.94 -32.24 46.84
N GLY A 106 4.94 -31.38 47.00
CA GLY A 106 3.83 -31.56 47.94
C GLY A 106 2.47 -31.28 47.31
N LYS A 107 1.78 -32.38 46.97
CA LYS A 107 0.34 -32.57 46.71
C LYS A 107 -0.18 -32.39 45.28
N SER A 108 -0.39 -33.55 44.68
CA SER A 108 -1.32 -33.85 43.61
C SER A 108 -2.79 -33.47 43.91
N ALA A 109 -3.44 -32.97 42.86
CA ALA A 109 -4.83 -33.22 42.41
C ALA A 109 -5.98 -32.33 42.95
N PRO A 110 -7.13 -32.20 42.22
CA PRO A 110 -7.48 -32.86 40.96
C PRO A 110 -7.93 -31.93 39.81
N LEU A 111 -7.96 -32.53 38.62
CA LEU A 111 -8.67 -32.06 37.43
C LEU A 111 -10.18 -32.00 37.69
N SER A 112 -10.78 -30.82 37.54
CA SER A 112 -12.20 -30.61 37.23
C SER A 112 -12.24 -29.89 35.88
N SER A 113 -12.44 -30.55 34.73
CA SER A 113 -13.67 -31.26 34.35
C SER A 113 -14.94 -30.47 34.72
N GLU A 114 -15.07 -29.25 34.21
CA GLU A 114 -16.39 -28.79 33.78
C GLU A 114 -16.44 -28.78 32.26
N ARG A 115 -17.04 -29.85 31.78
CA ARG A 115 -17.68 -30.00 30.48
C ARG A 115 -18.88 -29.04 30.51
N GLY A 116 -18.89 -28.06 29.63
CA GLY A 116 -19.99 -27.10 29.53
C GLY A 116 -20.07 -26.49 28.14
N SER A 117 -20.35 -27.35 27.16
CA SER A 117 -21.21 -27.11 25.98
C SER A 117 -21.01 -25.84 25.12
N ALA A 118 -20.89 -26.12 23.82
CA ALA A 118 -20.83 -25.22 22.66
C ALA A 118 -22.01 -24.20 22.55
N PRO A 119 -21.93 -23.22 21.63
CA PRO A 119 -22.76 -22.01 21.60
C PRO A 119 -24.07 -22.21 20.84
N PRO A 120 -25.03 -21.26 20.94
CA PRO A 120 -25.98 -21.01 19.87
C PRO A 120 -25.63 -19.71 19.13
N GLU A 121 -25.47 -19.83 17.81
CA GLU A 121 -25.71 -18.78 16.83
C GLU A 121 -27.07 -18.10 17.03
N ALA A 122 -27.11 -16.77 16.90
CA ALA A 122 -28.19 -15.99 16.27
C ALA A 122 -27.75 -14.51 16.26
N GLN A 123 -27.23 -14.01 15.14
CA GLN A 123 -28.01 -13.24 14.17
C GLN A 123 -28.79 -12.07 14.77
N ALA A 124 -28.26 -10.86 14.62
CA ALA A 124 -29.05 -9.65 14.42
C ALA A 124 -28.24 -8.64 13.59
N VAL A 125 -28.22 -8.89 12.28
CA VAL A 125 -28.02 -7.87 11.26
C VAL A 125 -29.29 -7.02 11.24
N THR A 126 -29.26 -5.76 11.72
CA THR A 126 -30.21 -4.73 11.24
C THR A 126 -29.80 -3.31 11.65
N GLY A 127 -29.87 -2.39 10.68
CA GLY A 127 -29.70 -0.93 10.80
C GLY A 127 -28.38 -0.47 10.19
N VAL A 128 -28.22 -0.20 8.89
CA VAL A 128 -29.02 0.66 7.98
C VAL A 128 -29.33 2.02 8.60
N GLY A 129 -28.54 3.01 8.20
CA GLY A 129 -29.04 4.32 7.75
C GLY A 129 -29.46 5.33 8.82
N ALA A 130 -28.57 6.27 9.11
CA ALA A 130 -28.88 7.67 9.44
C ALA A 130 -27.53 8.41 9.58
N ALA A 131 -27.31 9.63 9.11
CA ALA A 131 -27.97 10.55 8.21
C ALA A 131 -26.88 11.58 7.84
#